data_AF-A0AAU3PG73-F1
#
_entry.id   AF-A0AAU3PG73-F1
#
_cell.length_a   1.000
_cell.length_b   1.000
_cell.length_c   1.000
_cell.angle_alpha   90.00
_cell.angle_beta   90.00
_cell.angle_gamma   90.00
#
_symmetry.space_group_name_H-M   'P 1'
#
loop_
_entity.id
_entity.type
_entity.pdbx_description
1 polymer ?
#
loop_
_entity_poly.entity_id
_entity_poly.type
_entity_poly.pdbx_seq_one_letter_code
_entity_poly.pdbx_strand_id
1 'polypeptide(L)' 'MTRALGGHGQCLDRRIGELDILNTELTAWQNATNTDQRQVNWQFTTHDARTKLRHLYPKN' A
#
# COMPACT_ATOMS: atom_id res chain seq x y z
N MET A 1 21.40 -21.15 -12.00
CA MET A 1 21.57 -20.24 -10.84
C MET A 1 21.12 -18.88 -11.32
N THR A 2 19.94 -18.35 -10.97
CA THR A 2 19.34 -18.21 -9.63
C THR A 2 17.82 -18.28 -9.75
N ARG A 3 17.20 -19.03 -8.84
CA ARG A 3 15.74 -19.14 -8.66
C ARG A 3 15.40 -18.38 -7.38
N ALA A 4 14.44 -17.47 -7.44
CA ALA A 4 13.59 -17.00 -6.34
C ALA A 4 12.93 -15.68 -6.76
N LEU A 5 11.71 -15.30 -6.41
CA LEU A 5 10.57 -15.86 -5.69
C LEU A 5 9.46 -14.83 -5.97
N GLY A 6 8.20 -15.28 -6.06
CA GLY A 6 7.06 -14.38 -6.22
C GLY A 6 7.07 -13.29 -5.14
N GLY A 7 7.12 -12.04 -5.57
CA GLY A 7 6.96 -10.88 -4.71
C GLY A 7 5.83 -10.04 -5.27
N HIS A 8 4.71 -9.98 -4.55
CA HIS A 8 3.71 -8.93 -4.70
C HIS A 8 4.30 -7.59 -4.22
N GLY A 9 5.46 -7.21 -4.75
CA GLY A 9 6.10 -5.95 -4.47
C GLY A 9 5.45 -4.90 -5.36
N GLN A 10 4.88 -3.87 -4.76
CA GLN A 10 4.65 -2.61 -5.46
C GLN A 10 6.02 -1.97 -5.71
N CYS A 11 6.81 -2.58 -6.58
CA CYS A 11 8.06 -2.06 -7.05
C CYS A 11 7.73 -1.26 -8.30
N LEU A 12 7.97 0.05 -8.24
CA LEU A 12 8.00 0.86 -9.45
C LEU A 12 9.14 0.32 -10.33
N ASP A 13 8.90 0.16 -11.64
CA ASP A 13 9.90 -0.32 -12.62
C ASP A 13 11.16 0.55 -12.69
N ARG A 14 11.17 1.68 -11.98
CA ARG A 14 12.28 2.61 -11.87
C ARG A 14 12.59 2.96 -10.41
N ARG A 15 13.88 3.19 -10.14
CA ARG A 15 14.33 3.79 -8.89
C ARG A 15 14.07 5.30 -8.93
N ILE A 16 13.29 5.81 -7.98
CA ILE A 16 13.13 7.25 -7.75
C ILE A 16 14.14 7.64 -6.67
N GLY A 17 15.21 8.32 -7.08
CA GLY A 17 16.31 8.70 -6.18
C GLY A 17 16.05 9.98 -5.39
N GLU A 18 15.02 10.75 -5.77
CA GLU A 18 14.73 12.08 -5.24
C GLU A 18 13.33 12.12 -4.62
N LEU A 19 13.26 12.56 -3.36
CA LEU A 19 12.03 12.55 -2.57
C LEU A 19 10.94 13.44 -3.19
N ASP A 20 11.32 14.55 -3.79
CA ASP A 20 10.37 15.51 -4.37
C ASP A 20 9.67 14.95 -5.61
N ILE A 21 10.39 14.17 -6.42
CA ILE A 21 9.83 13.43 -7.55
C ILE A 21 8.85 12.37 -7.05
N LEU A 22 9.22 11.61 -6.01
CA LEU A 22 8.36 10.61 -5.40
C LEU A 22 7.06 11.22 -4.86
N ASN A 23 7.15 12.34 -4.15
CA ASN A 23 6.00 13.04 -3.58
C ASN A 23 5.06 13.57 -4.66
N THR A 24 5.61 14.06 -5.76
CA THR A 24 4.83 14.54 -6.91
C THR A 24 4.04 13.40 -7.55
N GLU A 25 4.70 12.28 -7.80
CA GLU A 25 4.05 11.08 -8.37
C GLU A 25 3.00 10.50 -7.43
N LEU A 26 3.30 10.42 -6.13
CA LEU A 26 2.37 9.94 -5.12
C LEU A 26 1.13 10.83 -5.04
N THR A 27 1.32 12.15 -5.09
CA THR A 27 0.22 13.11 -5.06
C THR A 27 -0.67 12.99 -6.30
N ALA A 28 -0.07 12.85 -7.49
CA ALA A 28 -0.80 12.64 -8.73
C ALA A 28 -1.63 11.34 -8.69
N TRP A 29 -1.01 10.25 -8.22
CA TRP A 29 -1.69 8.96 -8.06
C TRP A 29 -2.81 8.99 -7.01
N GLN A 30 -2.57 9.65 -5.88
CA GLN A 30 -3.54 9.80 -4.81
C GLN A 30 -4.76 10.59 -5.28
N ASN A 31 -4.53 11.69 -6.02
CA ASN A 31 -5.60 12.50 -6.59
C ASN A 31 -6.42 11.69 -7.59
N ALA A 32 -5.78 11.00 -8.54
CA ALA A 32 -6.48 10.16 -9.51
C ALA A 32 -7.33 9.08 -8.84
N THR A 33 -6.78 8.39 -7.84
CA THR A 33 -7.49 7.32 -7.11
C THR A 33 -8.67 7.85 -6.29
N ASN A 34 -8.51 9.02 -5.65
CA ASN A 34 -9.57 9.68 -4.91
C ASN A 34 -10.69 10.18 -5.83
N THR A 35 -10.32 10.74 -6.99
CA THR A 35 -11.29 11.20 -8.00
C THR A 35 -12.07 10.05 -8.62
N ASP A 36 -11.44 8.89 -8.83
CA ASP A 36 -12.07 7.66 -9.33
C ASP A 36 -13.06 7.02 -8.33
N GLN A 37 -13.31 7.68 -7.18
CA GLN A 37 -14.25 7.27 -6.14
C GLN A 37 -14.15 5.78 -5.76
N ARG A 38 -12.94 5.23 -5.76
CA ARG A 38 -12.64 3.90 -5.20
C ARG A 38 -12.67 4.00 -3.68
N GLN A 39 -13.84 4.31 -3.14
CA GLN A 39 -14.07 4.41 -1.71
C GLN A 39 -13.79 3.04 -1.11
N VAL A 40 -12.81 2.99 -0.21
CA VAL A 40 -12.58 1.79 0.58
C VAL A 40 -13.78 1.63 1.50
N ASN A 41 -14.54 0.55 1.30
CA ASN A 41 -15.64 0.22 2.20
C ASN A 41 -15.06 -0.32 3.52
N TRP A 42 -14.77 0.58 4.45
CA TRP A 42 -14.27 0.25 5.76
C TRP A 42 -15.34 -0.47 6.57
N GLN A 43 -15.18 -1.78 6.77
CA GLN A 43 -16.12 -2.60 7.55
C GLN A 43 -15.95 -2.44 9.06
N PHE A 44 -14.84 -1.86 9.51
CA PHE A 44 -14.50 -1.71 10.92
C PHE A 44 -13.86 -0.35 11.18
N THR A 45 -14.04 0.17 12.39
CA THR A 45 -13.20 1.27 12.88
C THR A 45 -11.78 0.75 13.12
N THR A 46 -10.79 1.65 13.12
CA THR A 46 -9.39 1.29 13.44
C THR A 46 -9.27 0.59 14.78
N HIS A 47 -10.10 0.95 15.76
CA HIS A 47 -10.12 0.32 17.08
C HIS A 47 -10.65 -1.13 17.00
N ASP A 48 -11.79 -1.33 16.33
CA ASP A 48 -12.41 -2.65 16.19
C ASP A 48 -11.54 -3.61 15.37
N ALA A 49 -10.92 -3.10 14.30
CA ALA A 49 -10.03 -3.88 13.44
C ALA A 49 -8.82 -4.43 14.22
N ARG A 50 -8.22 -3.63 15.11
CA ARG A 50 -7.07 -4.06 15.95
C ARG A 50 -7.41 -5.21 16.90
N THR A 51 -8.66 -5.30 17.33
CA THR A 51 -9.12 -6.40 18.19
C THR A 51 -9.52 -7.61 17.36
N LYS A 52 -10.35 -7.42 16.33
CA LYS A 52 -10.88 -8.52 15.50
C LYS A 52 -9.82 -9.20 14.65
N LEU A 53 -8.86 -8.44 14.12
CA LEU A 53 -7.83 -8.94 13.19
C LEU A 53 -6.51 -9.27 13.88
N ARG A 54 -6.45 -9.23 15.23
CA ARG A 54 -5.22 -9.51 15.98
C ARG A 54 -4.58 -10.86 15.61
N HIS A 55 -5.41 -11.85 15.32
CA HIS A 55 -4.97 -13.20 14.97
C HIS A 55 -4.29 -13.29 13.58
N LEU A 56 -4.47 -12.29 12.71
CA LEU A 56 -3.83 -12.25 11.38
C LEU A 56 -2.36 -11.85 11.43
N TYR A 57 -1.91 -11.29 12.55
CA TYR A 57 -0.53 -10.83 12.72
C TYR A 57 0.15 -11.66 13.82
N PRO A 58 0.71 -12.83 13.48
CA PRO A 58 1.48 -13.62 14.43
C PRO A 58 2.71 -12.83 14.88
N LYS A 59 2.93 -12.81 16.19
CA LYS A 59 4.14 -12.22 16.78
C LYS A 59 5.25 -13.27 16.67
N ASN A 60 6.19 -13.04 15.76
CA ASN A 60 7.46 -13.78 15.72
C ASN A 60 8.47 -13.16 16.67
#